data_AF-A0A7Y1TBN4-F1
#
_entry.id   AF-A0A7Y1TBN4-F1
#
_cell.length_a   1.000
_cell.length_b   1.000
_cell.length_c   1.000
_cell.angle_alpha   90.00
_cell.angle_beta   90.00
_cell.angle_gamma   90.00
#
_symmetry.space_group_name_H-M   'P 1'
#
loop_
_entity.id
_entity.type
_entity.pdbx_description
1 polymer ?
#
loop_
_entity_poly.entity_id
_entity_poly.type
_entity_poly.pdbx_seq_one_letter_code
_entity_poly.pdbx_strand_id
1 'polypeptide(L)'
;MNDDEQSGATRRVGSTMFVLAWLVFLGLLAMWFSADEQRRYNPNSEPQTLDVDGRRTLVLEANRNNHFVSSGKINGQPVTLLLDTGATNVAIPADMGRKLQLTRGAAGTAYTANGRVTVYA
;
A
#
# COMPACT_ATOMS: atom_id res chain seq x y z
N MET A 1 0.86 14.79 -60.06
CA MET A 1 0.07 14.89 -58.81
C MET A 1 -0.10 13.49 -58.26
N ASN A 2 0.63 13.11 -57.20
CA ASN A 2 0.35 11.95 -56.32
C ASN A 2 1.33 11.86 -55.11
N ASP A 3 2.32 12.76 -54.99
CA ASP A 3 3.33 12.70 -53.91
C ASP A 3 2.87 13.31 -52.57
N ASP A 4 1.81 14.12 -52.57
CA ASP A 4 1.29 14.80 -51.37
C ASP A 4 0.45 13.88 -50.46
N GLU A 5 -0.19 12.84 -51.02
CA GLU A 5 -1.01 11.90 -50.23
C GLU A 5 -0.17 10.92 -49.40
N GLN A 6 0.98 10.48 -49.90
CA GLN A 6 1.87 9.54 -49.18
C GLN A 6 2.58 10.19 -47.98
N SER A 7 2.90 11.48 -48.07
CA SER A 7 3.57 12.22 -47.00
C SER A 7 2.66 12.45 -45.79
N GLY A 8 1.37 12.74 -46.02
CA GLY A 8 0.39 12.96 -44.96
C GLY A 8 0.03 11.69 -44.16
N ALA A 9 -0.11 10.57 -44.85
CA ALA A 9 -0.40 9.27 -44.21
C ALA A 9 0.78 8.79 -43.35
N THR A 10 2.00 8.85 -43.88
CA THR A 10 3.22 8.43 -43.16
C THR A 10 3.49 9.30 -41.92
N ARG A 11 3.27 10.63 -42.02
CA ARG A 11 3.45 11.57 -40.90
C ARG A 11 2.38 11.40 -39.81
N ARG A 12 1.14 11.05 -40.18
CA ARG A 12 0.06 10.72 -39.21
C ARG A 12 0.35 9.43 -38.44
N VAL A 13 0.81 8.38 -39.13
CA VAL A 13 1.15 7.09 -38.50
C VAL A 13 2.35 7.23 -37.55
N GLY A 14 3.38 8.00 -37.92
CA GLY A 14 4.51 8.28 -37.01
C GLY A 14 4.09 9.06 -35.75
N SER A 15 3.18 10.02 -35.89
CA SER A 15 2.69 10.82 -34.76
C SER A 15 1.83 10.01 -33.79
N THR A 16 0.92 9.16 -34.29
CA THR A 16 0.14 8.26 -33.42
C THR A 16 1.00 7.21 -32.75
N MET A 17 1.98 6.63 -33.46
CA MET A 17 2.91 5.67 -32.86
C MET A 17 3.75 6.31 -31.75
N PHE A 18 4.17 7.57 -31.91
CA PHE A 18 4.87 8.33 -30.88
C PHE A 18 4.00 8.57 -29.64
N VAL A 19 2.74 9.00 -29.81
CA VAL A 19 1.81 9.20 -28.70
C VAL A 19 1.57 7.88 -27.95
N LEU A 20 1.35 6.78 -28.67
CA LEU A 20 1.18 5.46 -28.05
C LEU A 20 2.45 5.02 -27.30
N ALA A 21 3.63 5.25 -27.88
CA ALA A 21 4.90 4.95 -27.23
C ALA A 21 5.07 5.72 -25.92
N TRP A 22 4.71 7.01 -25.89
CA TRP A 22 4.73 7.82 -24.66
C TRP A 22 3.71 7.36 -23.63
N LEU A 23 2.50 7.00 -24.04
CA LEU A 23 1.49 6.47 -23.12
C LEU A 23 1.96 5.16 -22.48
N VAL A 24 2.53 4.25 -23.27
CA VAL A 24 3.12 3.00 -22.76
C VAL A 24 4.28 3.32 -21.83
N PHE A 25 5.19 4.20 -22.23
CA PHE A 25 6.35 4.59 -21.43
C PHE A 25 5.94 5.20 -20.07
N LEU A 26 5.00 6.15 -20.06
CA LEU A 26 4.47 6.75 -18.83
C LEU A 26 3.72 5.73 -17.98
N GLY A 27 2.97 4.82 -18.61
CA GLY A 27 2.30 3.71 -17.91
C GLY A 27 3.30 2.79 -17.20
N LEU A 28 4.39 2.43 -17.87
CA LEU A 28 5.48 1.64 -17.28
C LEU A 28 6.17 2.38 -16.13
N LEU A 29 6.47 3.67 -16.30
CA LEU A 29 7.04 4.50 -15.24
C LEU A 29 6.10 4.60 -14.02
N ALA A 30 4.81 4.79 -14.24
CA ALA A 30 3.82 4.85 -13.17
C ALA A 30 3.76 3.53 -12.39
N MET A 31 3.76 2.38 -13.09
CA MET A 31 3.79 1.06 -12.44
C MET A 31 5.08 0.85 -11.65
N TRP A 32 6.23 1.22 -12.22
CA TRP A 32 7.53 1.11 -11.54
C TRP A 32 7.58 1.97 -10.27
N PHE A 33 7.19 3.24 -10.37
CA PHE A 33 7.18 4.16 -9.23
C PHE A 33 6.21 3.70 -8.14
N SER A 34 5.02 3.22 -8.51
CA SER A 34 4.05 2.68 -7.56
C SER A 34 4.59 1.47 -6.80
N ALA A 35 5.32 0.58 -7.50
CA ALA A 35 5.93 -0.59 -6.87
C ALA A 35 7.08 -0.22 -5.93
N ASP A 36 7.90 0.76 -6.30
CA ASP A 36 8.98 1.28 -5.46
C ASP A 36 8.43 1.99 -4.20
N GLU A 37 7.41 2.84 -4.35
CA GLU A 37 6.75 3.52 -3.24
C GLU A 37 6.16 2.53 -2.23
N GLN A 38 5.50 1.47 -2.71
CA GLN A 38 4.95 0.43 -1.84
C GLN A 38 6.04 -0.30 -1.03
N ARG A 39 7.19 -0.60 -1.64
CA ARG A 39 8.34 -1.23 -0.96
C ARG A 39 8.95 -0.30 0.08
N ARG A 40 9.06 0.99 -0.23
CA ARG A 40 9.57 2.01 0.71
C ARG A 40 8.61 2.25 1.87
N TYR A 41 7.31 2.14 1.64
CA TYR A 41 6.29 2.28 2.68
C TYR A 41 6.28 1.10 3.65
N ASN A 42 6.40 -0.13 3.13
CA ASN A 42 6.43 -1.36 3.93
C ASN A 42 7.66 -2.21 3.56
N PRO A 43 8.83 -1.96 4.19
CA PRO A 43 10.01 -2.77 3.98
C PRO A 43 9.86 -4.20 4.55
N ASN A 44 8.89 -4.42 5.45
CA ASN A 44 8.61 -5.72 6.07
C ASN A 44 7.42 -6.41 5.39
N SER A 45 7.42 -6.48 4.05
CA SER A 45 6.32 -7.09 3.29
C SER A 45 6.26 -8.62 3.44
N GLU A 46 7.39 -9.24 3.75
CA GLU A 46 7.53 -10.67 4.03
C GLU A 46 8.30 -10.86 5.35
N PRO A 47 7.67 -10.57 6.50
CA PRO A 47 8.34 -10.61 7.79
C PRO A 47 8.77 -12.05 8.10
N GLN A 48 10.05 -12.24 8.40
CA GLN A 48 10.60 -13.52 8.83
C GLN A 48 10.86 -13.51 10.34
N THR A 49 10.60 -14.65 10.97
CA THR A 49 10.95 -14.86 12.37
C THR A 49 12.23 -15.65 12.49
N LEU A 50 13.10 -15.21 13.38
CA LEU A 50 14.34 -15.89 13.74
C LEU A 50 14.15 -16.62 15.08
N ASP A 51 14.93 -17.66 15.33
CA ASP A 51 15.08 -18.22 16.67
C ASP A 51 16.31 -17.61 17.32
N VAL A 52 16.12 -16.91 18.45
CA VAL A 52 17.19 -16.28 19.22
C VAL A 52 17.05 -16.77 20.66
N ASP A 53 18.04 -17.50 21.15
CA ASP A 53 18.06 -18.08 22.49
C ASP A 53 16.80 -18.92 22.83
N GLY A 54 16.30 -19.70 21.87
CA GLY A 54 15.10 -20.52 22.03
C GLY A 54 13.79 -19.73 21.96
N ARG A 55 13.84 -18.46 21.53
CA ARG A 55 12.68 -17.57 21.40
C ARG A 55 12.50 -17.14 19.96
N ARG A 56 11.27 -17.33 19.46
CA ARG A 56 10.85 -16.77 18.17
C ARG A 56 10.84 -15.25 18.24
N THR A 57 11.68 -14.62 17.41
CA THR A 57 11.94 -13.18 17.36
C THR A 57 11.58 -12.65 15.99
N LEU A 58 10.82 -11.56 15.94
CA LEU A 58 10.53 -10.84 14.70
C LEU A 58 11.35 -9.54 14.67
N VAL A 59 12.15 -9.37 13.63
CA VAL A 59 12.91 -8.14 13.41
C VAL A 59 12.19 -7.32 12.34
N LEU A 60 11.93 -6.05 12.62
CA LEU A 60 11.28 -5.12 11.70
C LEU A 60 12.22 -3.97 11.37
N GLU A 61 12.31 -3.64 10.09
CA GLU A 61 12.98 -2.45 9.58
C GLU A 61 12.01 -1.25 9.63
N ALA A 62 12.52 -0.10 10.06
CA ALA A 62 11.76 1.14 9.99
C ALA A 62 11.68 1.62 8.54
N ASN A 63 10.50 2.05 8.09
CA ASN A 63 10.34 2.64 6.77
C ASN A 63 10.94 4.07 6.72
N ARG A 64 10.87 4.74 5.56
CA ARG A 64 11.41 6.11 5.38
C ARG A 64 10.77 7.17 6.30
N ASN A 65 9.59 6.88 6.84
CA ASN A 65 8.88 7.73 7.81
C ASN A 65 9.23 7.37 9.27
N ASN A 66 10.21 6.48 9.49
CA ASN A 66 10.57 5.92 10.79
C ASN A 66 9.43 5.14 11.47
N HIS A 67 8.50 4.61 10.69
CA HIS A 67 7.43 3.74 11.17
C HIS A 67 7.76 2.26 10.94
N PHE A 68 7.39 1.40 11.88
CA PHE A 68 7.52 -0.04 11.73
C PHE A 68 6.20 -0.59 11.18
N VAL A 69 6.17 -0.76 9.86
CA VAL A 69 5.02 -1.27 9.12
C VAL A 69 5.30 -2.70 8.69
N SER A 70 4.34 -3.61 8.79
CA SER A 70 4.52 -5.02 8.42
C SER A 70 3.28 -5.62 7.76
N SER A 71 3.49 -6.51 6.80
CA SER A 71 2.39 -7.30 6.23
C SER A 71 2.00 -8.44 7.18
N GLY A 72 0.71 -8.69 7.34
CA GLY A 72 0.21 -9.79 8.14
C GLY A 72 -1.18 -10.24 7.70
N LYS A 73 -1.82 -11.04 8.55
CA LYS A 73 -3.20 -11.50 8.34
C LYS A 73 -4.01 -11.36 9.62
N ILE A 74 -5.24 -10.88 9.49
CA ILE A 74 -6.26 -10.93 10.56
C ILE A 74 -7.38 -11.82 10.04
N ASN A 75 -7.73 -12.88 10.79
CA ASN A 75 -8.75 -13.87 10.37
C ASN A 75 -8.50 -14.42 8.95
N GLY A 76 -7.24 -14.63 8.58
CA GLY A 76 -6.83 -15.11 7.25
C GLY A 76 -6.81 -14.06 6.14
N GLN A 77 -7.34 -12.86 6.37
CA GLN A 77 -7.37 -11.76 5.40
C GLN A 77 -6.08 -10.92 5.45
N PRO A 78 -5.47 -10.58 4.31
CA PRO A 78 -4.24 -9.80 4.28
C PRO A 78 -4.46 -8.38 4.78
N VAL A 79 -3.57 -7.90 5.64
CA VAL A 79 -3.58 -6.54 6.18
C VAL A 79 -2.16 -5.99 6.27
N THR A 80 -2.05 -4.66 6.28
CA THR A 80 -0.81 -3.95 6.61
C THR A 80 -0.95 -3.37 8.00
N LEU A 81 -0.05 -3.74 8.90
CA LEU A 81 -0.05 -3.43 10.32
C LEU A 81 0.98 -2.34 10.60
N LEU A 82 0.68 -1.46 11.55
CA LEU A 82 1.61 -0.49 12.13
C LEU A 82 1.87 -0.90 13.58
N LEU A 83 3.14 -1.00 13.96
CA LEU A 83 3.51 -1.15 15.37
C LEU A 83 3.38 0.20 16.08
N ASP A 84 2.37 0.32 16.92
CA ASP A 84 2.11 1.50 17.75
C ASP A 84 2.19 1.11 19.23
N THR A 85 3.31 1.42 19.87
CA THR A 85 3.53 1.11 21.30
C THR A 85 2.74 2.02 22.24
N GLY A 86 2.17 3.12 21.73
CA GLY A 86 1.33 4.03 22.50
C GLY A 86 -0.13 3.57 22.59
N ALA A 87 -0.54 2.62 21.75
CA ALA A 87 -1.90 2.09 21.75
C ALA A 87 -2.08 0.97 22.78
N THR A 88 -3.10 1.11 23.64
CA THR A 88 -3.47 0.06 24.61
C THR A 88 -4.12 -1.15 23.95
N ASN A 89 -4.85 -0.94 22.85
CA ASN A 89 -5.55 -1.97 22.09
C ASN A 89 -5.22 -1.84 20.60
N VAL A 90 -5.45 -2.92 19.84
CA VAL A 90 -5.34 -2.88 18.37
C VAL A 90 -6.49 -2.04 17.81
N ALA A 91 -6.16 -0.90 17.20
CA ALA A 91 -7.12 -0.03 16.53
C ALA A 91 -7.35 -0.49 15.08
N ILE A 92 -8.58 -0.83 14.72
CA ILE A 92 -8.96 -1.26 13.36
C ILE A 92 -9.88 -0.19 12.74
N PRO A 93 -9.51 0.39 11.59
CA PRO A 93 -10.38 1.33 10.88
C PRO A 93 -11.76 0.73 10.57
N ALA A 94 -12.83 1.54 10.65
CA ALA A 94 -14.19 1.04 10.54
C ALA A 94 -14.51 0.40 9.18
N ASP A 95 -13.93 0.91 8.09
CA ASP A 95 -14.06 0.34 6.75
C ASP A 95 -13.33 -1.00 6.63
N MET A 96 -12.16 -1.13 7.26
CA MET A 96 -11.42 -2.38 7.37
C MET A 96 -12.16 -3.41 8.22
N GLY A 97 -12.79 -3.01 9.33
CA GLY A 97 -13.60 -3.90 10.16
C GLY A 97 -14.72 -4.59 9.37
N ARG A 98 -15.35 -3.87 8.42
CA ARG A 98 -16.35 -4.47 7.50
C ARG A 98 -15.71 -5.47 6.53
N LYS A 99 -14.55 -5.14 5.94
CA LYS A 99 -13.83 -6.05 5.03
C LYS A 99 -13.37 -7.34 5.74
N LEU A 100 -12.97 -7.20 7.00
CA LEU A 100 -12.55 -8.29 7.88
C LEU A 100 -13.73 -9.04 8.53
N GLN A 101 -14.98 -8.64 8.24
CA GLN A 101 -16.21 -9.23 8.79
C GLN A 101 -16.22 -9.28 10.33
N LEU A 102 -15.68 -8.24 10.97
CA LEU A 102 -15.67 -8.15 12.43
C LEU A 102 -17.06 -7.78 12.95
N THR A 103 -17.50 -8.50 13.97
CA THR A 103 -18.71 -8.13 14.72
C THR A 103 -18.43 -6.89 15.57
N ARG A 104 -19.28 -5.87 15.45
CA ARG A 104 -19.20 -4.69 16.32
C ARG A 104 -19.65 -5.06 17.73
N GLY A 105 -18.80 -4.76 18.72
CA GLY A 105 -19.14 -4.85 20.13
C GLY A 105 -19.87 -3.61 20.66
N ALA A 106 -19.81 -3.42 21.98
CA ALA A 106 -20.47 -2.32 22.65
C ALA A 106 -19.77 -0.99 22.35
N ALA A 107 -20.52 0.12 22.34
CA ALA A 107 -19.94 1.43 22.13
C ALA A 107 -19.11 1.85 23.35
N GLY A 108 -17.92 2.37 23.09
CA GLY A 108 -17.00 2.93 24.08
C GLY A 108 -16.39 4.24 23.59
N THR A 109 -15.53 4.82 24.43
CA THR A 109 -14.75 6.02 24.07
C THR A 109 -13.27 5.69 24.13
N ALA A 110 -12.53 6.01 23.06
CA ALA A 110 -11.07 6.05 23.08
C ALA A 110 -10.57 7.49 23.09
N TYR A 111 -9.42 7.71 23.72
CA TYR A 111 -8.73 8.99 23.75
C TYR A 111 -7.54 8.90 22.81
N THR A 112 -7.50 9.79 21.81
CA THR A 112 -6.43 9.87 20.81
C THR A 112 -5.75 11.24 20.92
N ALA A 113 -4.63 11.42 20.20
CA ALA A 113 -3.98 12.72 20.10
C ALA A 113 -4.93 13.82 19.55
N ASN A 114 -5.88 13.46 18.69
CA ASN A 114 -6.89 14.37 18.12
C ASN A 114 -8.17 14.47 18.97
N GLY A 115 -8.15 13.97 20.20
CA GLY A 115 -9.28 14.00 21.12
C GLY A 115 -10.06 12.69 21.20
N ARG A 116 -11.30 12.79 21.68
CA ARG A 116 -12.16 11.63 21.97
C ARG A 116 -12.85 11.12 20.72
N VAL A 117 -12.85 9.80 20.55
CA VAL A 117 -13.56 9.12 19.45
C VAL A 117 -14.42 7.98 20.00
N THR A 118 -15.52 7.67 19.30
CA THR A 118 -16.35 6.49 19.61
C THR A 118 -15.71 5.25 19.02
N VAL A 119 -15.59 4.19 19.81
CA VAL A 119 -15.07 2.88 19.39
C VAL A 119 -16.08 1.78 19.69
N TYR A 120 -15.89 0.59 19.11
CA TYR A 120 -16.73 -0.58 19.33
C TYR A 120 -15.84 -1.78 19.64
N ALA A 121 -16.03 -2.42 20.78
CA ALA A 121 -15.23 -3.55 21.24
C ALA A 121 -16.09 -4.54 22.06
#